data_AF-A0A1Q7L286-F1
#
_entry.id   AF-A0A1Q7L286-F1
#
_cell.length_a   1.000
_cell.length_b   1.000
_cell.length_c   1.000
_cell.angle_alpha   90.00
_cell.angle_beta   90.00
_cell.angle_gamma   90.00
#
_symmetry.space_group_name_H-M   'P 1'
#
loop_
_entity.id
_entity.type
_entity.pdbx_description
1 polymer ?
#
loop_
_entity_poly.entity_id
_entity_poly.type
_entity_poly.pdbx_seq_one_letter_code
_entity_poly.pdbx_strand_id
1 'polypeptide(L)'
;MVAIILIFNQINATRKTTIVEEERSTSYLDFSYEEANSDLKSTLTLNHINMSNPLRFSSPTDIDQYCNFLTDLKKQALVKYCTSTELRDKNGNFLGDINMVGSSTAPGLVIAALQSNPLLTNYDDVKTVFSAVINETMCQCWDEEKPGGYATLSDMMDALRDFHINGKKPDSTTHSISLANKHFEIEATTNANGYLWKLLVAR
;
A
#
# COMPACT_ATOMS: atom_id res chain seq x y z
N MET A 1 75.99 -34.97 -4.05
CA MET A 1 75.65 -34.32 -5.33
C MET A 1 74.16 -34.59 -5.58
N VAL A 2 73.43 -33.55 -5.97
CA VAL A 2 71.98 -33.45 -6.27
C VAL A 2 71.03 -33.42 -5.06
N ALA A 3 70.56 -32.20 -4.76
CA ALA A 3 69.39 -31.88 -3.97
C ALA A 3 68.17 -31.75 -4.90
N ILE A 4 66.99 -32.20 -4.47
CA ILE A 4 65.71 -31.86 -5.10
C ILE A 4 64.82 -31.29 -4.00
N ILE A 5 64.54 -29.99 -4.10
CA ILE A 5 63.59 -29.26 -3.27
C ILE A 5 62.26 -29.28 -4.03
N LEU A 6 61.21 -29.87 -3.44
CA LEU A 6 59.84 -29.75 -3.93
C LEU A 6 59.07 -28.79 -3.02
N ILE A 7 58.82 -27.58 -3.52
CA ILE A 7 57.96 -26.60 -2.88
C ILE A 7 56.52 -26.91 -3.32
N PHE A 8 55.69 -27.41 -2.41
CA PHE A 8 54.24 -27.43 -2.60
C PHE A 8 53.64 -26.15 -2.03
N ASN A 9 53.30 -25.22 -2.92
CA ASN A 9 52.36 -24.13 -2.63
C ASN A 9 50.94 -24.63 -2.95
N GLN A 10 50.06 -24.73 -1.95
CA GLN A 10 48.62 -24.91 -2.16
C GLN A 10 47.83 -24.03 -1.18
N ILE A 11 47.57 -22.80 -1.65
CA ILE A 11 46.31 -22.05 -1.63
C ILE A 11 45.39 -22.30 -0.42
N ASN A 12 45.44 -21.37 0.55
CA ASN A 12 44.34 -21.17 1.50
C ASN A 12 43.13 -20.58 0.77
N ALA A 13 42.16 -21.41 0.40
CA ALA A 13 40.86 -20.97 -0.05
C ALA A 13 40.03 -20.52 1.16
N THR A 14 40.12 -19.24 1.51
CA THR A 14 39.20 -18.62 2.47
C THR A 14 37.81 -18.60 1.84
N ARG A 15 36.95 -19.53 2.27
CA ARG A 15 35.53 -19.56 1.91
C ARG A 15 34.87 -18.31 2.49
N LYS A 16 34.80 -17.23 1.70
CA LYS A 16 33.88 -16.12 1.98
C LYS A 16 32.47 -16.69 1.85
N THR A 17 31.84 -16.91 3.00
CA THR A 17 30.39 -17.06 3.07
C THR A 17 29.82 -15.71 2.66
N THR A 18 29.46 -15.57 1.38
CA THR A 18 28.64 -14.46 0.93
C THR A 18 27.28 -14.67 1.57
N ILE A 19 27.03 -13.98 2.67
CA ILE A 19 25.66 -13.67 3.08
C ILE A 19 25.12 -12.85 1.90
N VAL A 20 24.25 -13.46 1.10
CA VAL A 20 23.44 -12.70 0.15
C VAL A 20 22.47 -11.94 1.02
N GLU A 21 22.89 -10.75 1.42
CA GLU A 21 21.99 -9.72 1.91
C GLU A 21 21.09 -9.43 0.71
N GLU A 22 19.88 -9.99 0.72
CA GLU A 22 18.84 -9.64 -0.22
C GLU A 22 18.70 -8.12 -0.12
N GLU A 23 19.14 -7.39 -1.14
CA GLU A 23 18.90 -5.95 -1.24
C GLU A 23 17.39 -5.75 -1.20
N ARG A 24 16.83 -5.58 0.00
CA ARG A 24 15.50 -5.00 0.17
C ARG A 24 15.62 -3.61 -0.44
N SER A 25 15.22 -3.49 -1.71
CA SER A 25 15.14 -2.20 -2.37
C SER A 25 14.36 -1.26 -1.46
N THR A 26 14.95 -0.10 -1.19
CA THR A 26 14.38 0.94 -0.32
C THR A 26 13.06 1.50 -0.87
N SER A 27 12.64 1.08 -2.07
CA SER A 27 11.39 1.44 -2.71
C SER A 27 10.19 0.53 -2.35
N TYR A 28 10.41 -0.60 -1.66
CA TYR A 28 9.33 -1.53 -1.33
C TYR A 28 8.96 -1.50 0.15
N LEU A 29 7.68 -1.80 0.39
CA LEU A 29 7.13 -2.01 1.71
C LEU A 29 7.68 -3.31 2.30
N ASP A 30 7.70 -3.39 3.62
CA ASP A 30 8.42 -4.41 4.39
C ASP A 30 7.58 -5.66 4.75
N PHE A 31 6.50 -5.89 3.99
CA PHE A 31 5.58 -7.02 4.13
C PHE A 31 5.28 -7.69 2.77
N SER A 32 4.73 -8.89 2.80
CA SER A 32 4.28 -9.62 1.59
C SER A 32 2.85 -9.29 1.19
N TYR A 33 2.48 -9.59 -0.06
CA TYR A 33 1.09 -9.45 -0.52
C TYR A 33 0.12 -10.34 0.27
N GLU A 34 0.51 -11.59 0.54
CA GLU A 34 -0.32 -12.54 1.27
C GLU A 34 -0.57 -12.11 2.72
N GLU A 35 0.47 -11.64 3.41
CA GLU A 35 0.41 -11.12 4.78
C GLU A 35 -0.57 -9.95 4.87
N ALA A 36 -0.32 -8.87 4.11
CA ALA A 36 -1.17 -7.68 4.17
C ALA A 36 -2.62 -7.98 3.76
N ASN A 37 -2.86 -8.79 2.71
CA ASN A 37 -4.22 -9.16 2.34
C ASN A 37 -4.93 -10.00 3.41
N SER A 38 -4.20 -10.86 4.13
CA SER A 38 -4.75 -11.66 5.22
C SER A 38 -5.12 -10.79 6.42
N ASP A 39 -4.21 -9.92 6.83
CA ASP A 39 -4.37 -9.05 8.01
C ASP A 39 -5.49 -8.02 7.78
N LEU A 40 -5.50 -7.38 6.61
CA LEU A 40 -6.59 -6.48 6.21
C LEU A 40 -7.94 -7.20 6.22
N LYS A 41 -8.02 -8.40 5.65
CA LYS A 41 -9.28 -9.16 5.63
C LYS A 41 -9.77 -9.47 7.05
N SER A 42 -8.88 -9.85 7.94
CA SER A 42 -9.20 -10.10 9.35
C SER A 42 -9.74 -8.83 10.02
N THR A 43 -8.99 -7.72 9.93
CA THR A 43 -9.34 -6.43 10.55
C THR A 43 -10.64 -5.84 9.99
N LEU A 44 -10.86 -5.91 8.67
CA LEU A 44 -12.08 -5.42 8.03
C LEU A 44 -13.31 -6.27 8.39
N THR A 45 -13.14 -7.59 8.50
CA THR A 45 -14.24 -8.49 8.90
C THR A 45 -14.75 -8.18 10.32
N LEU A 46 -13.84 -7.83 11.24
CA LEU A 46 -14.21 -7.38 12.60
C LEU A 46 -15.07 -6.11 12.60
N ASN A 47 -14.94 -5.30 11.54
CA ASN A 47 -15.72 -4.07 11.35
C ASN A 47 -16.88 -4.26 10.36
N HIS A 48 -17.30 -5.50 10.10
CA HIS A 48 -18.39 -5.85 9.19
C HIS A 48 -18.20 -5.40 7.72
N ILE A 49 -16.95 -5.21 7.30
CA ILE A 49 -16.58 -4.97 5.91
C ILE A 49 -16.04 -6.27 5.33
N ASN A 50 -16.68 -6.76 4.27
CA ASN A 50 -16.27 -7.98 3.60
C ASN A 50 -15.21 -7.68 2.54
N MET A 51 -14.08 -8.37 2.61
CA MET A 51 -12.99 -8.30 1.64
C MET A 51 -12.90 -9.62 0.86
N SER A 52 -12.96 -9.53 -0.47
CA SER A 52 -12.86 -10.69 -1.35
C SER A 52 -11.50 -11.38 -1.27
N ASN A 53 -11.36 -12.55 -1.88
CA ASN A 53 -10.04 -13.13 -2.08
C ASN A 53 -9.27 -12.33 -3.15
N PRO A 54 -7.95 -12.13 -2.99
CA PRO A 54 -7.18 -11.33 -3.93
C PRO A 54 -7.12 -11.98 -5.31
N LEU A 55 -7.53 -11.22 -6.32
CA LEU A 55 -7.12 -11.44 -7.70
C LEU A 55 -5.64 -11.12 -7.81
N ARG A 56 -4.90 -11.91 -8.59
CA ARG A 56 -3.45 -11.83 -8.72
C ARG A 56 -3.05 -11.69 -10.18
N PHE A 57 -2.20 -10.72 -10.47
CA PHE A 57 -1.75 -10.40 -11.82
C PHE A 57 -0.23 -10.36 -11.86
N SER A 58 0.35 -11.06 -12.83
CA SER A 58 1.81 -11.19 -12.97
C SER A 58 2.30 -11.28 -14.42
N SER A 59 1.41 -11.54 -15.38
CA SER A 59 1.77 -11.51 -16.79
C SER A 59 1.86 -10.04 -17.26
N PRO A 60 2.77 -9.68 -18.19
CA PRO A 60 2.87 -8.31 -18.68
C PRO A 60 1.54 -7.74 -19.20
N THR A 61 0.76 -8.55 -19.92
CA THR A 61 -0.56 -8.15 -20.43
C THR A 61 -1.53 -7.83 -19.30
N ASP A 62 -1.58 -8.66 -18.25
CA ASP A 62 -2.44 -8.38 -17.10
C ASP A 62 -1.99 -7.15 -16.32
N ILE A 63 -0.67 -6.96 -16.16
CA ILE A 63 -0.10 -5.79 -15.49
C ILE A 63 -0.50 -4.50 -16.23
N ASP A 64 -0.36 -4.47 -17.55
CA ASP A 64 -0.69 -3.30 -18.37
C ASP A 64 -2.19 -2.98 -18.34
N GLN A 65 -3.03 -4.02 -18.22
CA GLN A 65 -4.49 -3.87 -18.22
C GLN A 65 -5.05 -3.48 -16.85
N TYR A 66 -4.58 -4.12 -15.77
CA TYR A 66 -5.22 -4.06 -14.46
C TYR A 66 -4.38 -3.38 -13.38
N CYS A 67 -3.08 -3.18 -13.60
CA CYS A 67 -2.16 -2.62 -12.60
C CYS A 67 -1.55 -1.27 -13.04
N ASN A 68 -2.22 -0.52 -13.91
CA ASN A 68 -1.71 0.71 -14.55
C ASN A 68 -2.02 2.00 -13.79
N PHE A 69 -1.81 1.99 -12.47
CA PHE A 69 -2.19 3.10 -11.59
C PHE A 69 -1.22 4.29 -11.60
N LEU A 70 0.01 4.12 -12.11
CA LEU A 70 1.05 5.14 -12.04
C LEU A 70 1.22 5.85 -13.39
N THR A 71 1.12 7.18 -13.38
CA THR A 71 1.34 8.02 -14.56
C THR A 71 2.82 8.17 -14.91
N ASP A 72 3.72 8.03 -13.94
CA ASP A 72 5.16 8.00 -14.17
C ASP A 72 5.56 6.66 -14.79
N LEU A 73 5.96 6.69 -16.07
CA LEU A 73 6.33 5.51 -16.84
C LEU A 73 7.50 4.72 -16.24
N LYS A 74 8.46 5.40 -15.59
CA LYS A 74 9.59 4.72 -14.95
C LYS A 74 9.13 3.96 -13.70
N LYS A 75 8.28 4.58 -12.89
CA LYS A 75 7.70 3.91 -11.72
C LYS A 75 6.75 2.78 -12.12
N GLN A 76 5.91 3.00 -13.13
CA GLN A 76 5.01 1.98 -13.68
C GLN A 76 5.79 0.77 -14.21
N ALA A 77 6.92 0.99 -14.87
CA ALA A 77 7.78 -0.09 -15.37
C ALA A 77 8.36 -1.00 -14.26
N LEU A 78 8.35 -0.55 -12.99
CA LEU A 78 8.77 -1.34 -11.83
C LEU A 78 7.65 -2.27 -11.31
N VAL A 79 6.41 -2.09 -11.76
CA VAL A 79 5.30 -2.98 -11.41
C VAL A 79 5.46 -4.29 -12.20
N LYS A 80 5.59 -5.39 -11.46
CA LYS A 80 5.70 -6.77 -11.97
C LYS A 80 4.63 -7.69 -11.42
N TYR A 81 3.98 -7.27 -10.34
CA TYR A 81 2.90 -8.00 -9.70
C TYR A 81 1.90 -7.03 -9.10
N CYS A 82 0.62 -7.40 -9.16
CA CYS A 82 -0.37 -6.75 -8.32
C CYS A 82 -1.43 -7.70 -7.79
N THR A 83 -1.99 -7.33 -6.64
CA THR A 83 -3.24 -7.89 -6.12
C THR A 83 -4.36 -6.88 -6.16
N SER A 84 -5.58 -7.35 -6.36
CA SER A 84 -6.80 -6.54 -6.26
C SER A 84 -7.86 -7.27 -5.46
N THR A 85 -8.47 -6.59 -4.50
CA THR A 85 -9.52 -7.12 -3.63
C THR A 85 -10.70 -6.16 -3.57
N GLU A 86 -11.89 -6.70 -3.75
CA GLU A 86 -13.15 -5.98 -3.67
C GLU A 86 -13.60 -5.87 -2.20
N LEU A 87 -14.14 -4.71 -1.85
CA LEU A 87 -14.70 -4.40 -0.54
C LEU A 87 -16.21 -4.19 -0.63
N ARG A 88 -16.93 -4.78 0.33
CA ARG A 88 -18.39 -4.61 0.48
C ARG A 88 -18.76 -4.28 1.92
N ASP A 89 -19.78 -3.44 2.08
CA ASP A 89 -20.34 -3.12 3.39
C ASP A 89 -21.08 -4.33 3.99
N LYS A 90 -21.59 -4.17 5.22
CA LYS A 90 -22.37 -5.18 5.94
C LYS A 90 -23.65 -5.64 5.21
N ASN A 91 -24.14 -4.84 4.27
CA ASN A 91 -25.35 -5.13 3.48
C ASN A 91 -25.00 -5.75 2.11
N GLY A 92 -23.71 -5.91 1.80
CA GLY A 92 -23.23 -6.39 0.51
C GLY A 92 -23.10 -5.32 -0.57
N ASN A 93 -23.29 -4.04 -0.25
CA ASN A 93 -23.08 -2.94 -1.20
C ASN A 93 -21.59 -2.78 -1.49
N PHE A 94 -21.24 -2.55 -2.75
CA PHE A 94 -19.86 -2.30 -3.16
C PHE A 94 -19.36 -0.98 -2.55
N LEU A 95 -18.19 -1.04 -1.92
CA LEU A 95 -17.51 0.12 -1.35
C LEU A 95 -16.34 0.58 -2.23
N GLY A 96 -15.66 -0.34 -2.90
CA GLY A 96 -14.44 -0.06 -3.65
C GLY A 96 -13.46 -1.21 -3.58
N ASP A 97 -12.18 -0.92 -3.82
CA ASP A 97 -11.13 -1.93 -3.91
C ASP A 97 -9.86 -1.51 -3.16
N ILE A 98 -9.10 -2.50 -2.70
CA ILE A 98 -7.70 -2.34 -2.30
C ILE A 98 -6.83 -3.01 -3.36
N ASN A 99 -5.89 -2.25 -3.90
CA ASN A 99 -4.92 -2.71 -4.87
C ASN A 99 -3.52 -2.58 -4.28
N MET A 100 -2.67 -3.59 -4.47
CA MET A 100 -1.27 -3.53 -4.07
C MET A 100 -0.43 -3.78 -5.31
N VAL A 101 0.49 -2.88 -5.64
CA VAL A 101 1.35 -2.99 -6.83
C VAL A 101 2.82 -2.93 -6.45
N GLY A 102 3.67 -3.68 -7.15
CA GLY A 102 5.09 -3.71 -6.83
C GLY A 102 5.87 -4.80 -7.55
N SER A 103 6.93 -5.28 -6.90
CA SER A 103 7.76 -6.38 -7.39
C SER A 103 7.03 -7.71 -7.28
N SER A 104 7.64 -8.79 -7.78
CA SER A 104 7.08 -10.14 -7.63
C SER A 104 7.01 -10.66 -6.19
N THR A 105 7.67 -10.00 -5.23
CA THR A 105 7.78 -10.49 -3.85
C THR A 105 7.18 -9.54 -2.82
N ALA A 106 7.18 -8.23 -3.09
CA ALA A 106 6.68 -7.22 -2.17
C ALA A 106 6.03 -6.03 -2.89
N PRO A 107 4.96 -5.44 -2.32
CA PRO A 107 4.35 -4.23 -2.83
C PRO A 107 5.27 -3.02 -2.63
N GLY A 108 5.22 -2.10 -3.58
CA GLY A 108 5.80 -0.76 -3.45
C GLY A 108 4.75 0.31 -3.17
N LEU A 109 3.48 0.02 -3.46
CA LEU A 109 2.36 0.93 -3.26
C LEU A 109 1.10 0.13 -2.93
N VAL A 110 0.39 0.58 -1.91
CA VAL A 110 -0.99 0.15 -1.60
C VAL A 110 -1.94 1.30 -1.95
N ILE A 111 -3.06 0.97 -2.59
CA ILE A 111 -4.07 1.90 -3.08
C ILE A 111 -5.42 1.41 -2.60
N ALA A 112 -6.05 2.11 -1.66
CA ALA A 112 -7.45 1.89 -1.31
C ALA A 112 -8.31 2.95 -2.00
N ALA A 113 -9.20 2.54 -2.89
CA ALA A 113 -10.07 3.43 -3.66
C ALA A 113 -11.54 3.12 -3.32
N LEU A 114 -12.24 4.05 -2.68
CA LEU A 114 -13.56 3.84 -2.10
C LEU A 114 -14.55 4.90 -2.57
N GLN A 115 -15.77 4.48 -2.89
CA GLN A 115 -16.86 5.38 -3.25
C GLN A 115 -17.74 5.65 -2.03
N SER A 116 -18.01 6.93 -1.80
CA SER A 116 -19.08 7.37 -0.92
C SER A 116 -20.22 8.01 -1.72
N ASN A 117 -21.45 7.79 -1.28
CA ASN A 117 -22.62 8.37 -1.94
C ASN A 117 -22.70 9.90 -1.66
N PRO A 118 -23.52 10.66 -2.42
CA PRO A 118 -23.59 12.11 -2.27
C PRO A 118 -24.07 12.60 -0.90
N LEU A 119 -24.76 11.75 -0.14
CA LEU A 119 -25.22 12.03 1.21
C LEU A 119 -24.22 11.58 2.29
N LEU A 120 -23.08 11.00 1.87
CA LEU A 120 -22.01 10.48 2.73
C LEU A 120 -22.49 9.47 3.79
N THR A 121 -23.59 8.75 3.54
CA THR A 121 -24.14 7.83 4.55
C THR A 121 -23.26 6.61 4.81
N ASN A 122 -22.32 6.30 3.90
CA ASN A 122 -21.33 5.25 4.05
C ASN A 122 -19.91 5.79 4.35
N TYR A 123 -19.79 7.06 4.75
CA TYR A 123 -18.49 7.68 5.00
C TYR A 123 -17.73 7.06 6.18
N ASP A 124 -18.44 6.57 7.20
CA ASP A 124 -17.81 5.84 8.30
C ASP A 124 -17.17 4.52 7.84
N ASP A 125 -17.73 3.84 6.82
CA ASP A 125 -17.09 2.67 6.23
C ASP A 125 -15.77 3.06 5.53
N VAL A 126 -15.75 4.21 4.83
CA VAL A 126 -14.52 4.74 4.20
C VAL A 126 -13.43 4.99 5.25
N LYS A 127 -13.77 5.66 6.36
CA LYS A 127 -12.84 5.92 7.47
C LYS A 127 -12.33 4.63 8.12
N THR A 128 -13.21 3.65 8.26
CA THR A 128 -12.87 2.33 8.81
C THR A 128 -11.86 1.61 7.92
N VAL A 129 -12.09 1.57 6.60
CA VAL A 129 -11.15 0.93 5.66
C VAL A 129 -9.81 1.65 5.66
N PHE A 130 -9.80 2.98 5.61
CA PHE A 130 -8.54 3.73 5.59
C PHE A 130 -7.74 3.52 6.89
N SER A 131 -8.43 3.45 8.03
CA SER A 131 -7.79 3.15 9.32
C SER A 131 -7.18 1.75 9.32
N ALA A 132 -7.89 0.75 8.80
CA ALA A 132 -7.36 -0.60 8.64
C ALA A 132 -6.12 -0.61 7.73
N VAL A 133 -6.18 0.07 6.58
CA VAL A 133 -5.04 0.15 5.66
C VAL A 133 -3.82 0.80 6.31
N ILE A 134 -3.98 1.93 6.99
CA ILE A 134 -2.87 2.58 7.70
C ILE A 134 -2.29 1.65 8.78
N ASN A 135 -3.13 1.04 9.61
CA ASN A 135 -2.68 0.20 10.72
C ASN A 135 -1.95 -1.05 10.25
N GLU A 136 -2.46 -1.74 9.23
CA GLU A 136 -1.89 -3.01 8.76
C GLU A 136 -0.71 -2.82 7.79
N THR A 137 -0.65 -1.70 7.07
CA THR A 137 0.40 -1.50 6.04
C THR A 137 1.48 -0.49 6.45
N MET A 138 1.29 0.25 7.55
CA MET A 138 2.28 1.22 8.03
C MET A 138 2.78 0.89 9.42
N CYS A 139 1.98 1.23 10.43
CA CYS A 139 2.22 1.01 11.85
C CYS A 139 0.93 1.31 12.62
N GLN A 140 0.81 0.77 13.82
CA GLN A 140 -0.18 1.22 14.81
C GLN A 140 0.42 2.31 15.71
N CYS A 141 0.97 3.36 15.09
CA CYS A 141 1.75 4.40 15.78
C CYS A 141 1.20 5.83 15.63
N TRP A 142 -0.09 5.95 15.30
CA TRP A 142 -0.74 7.25 15.08
C TRP A 142 -0.72 8.13 16.34
N ASP A 143 -0.98 7.55 17.50
CA ASP A 143 -1.06 8.28 18.77
C ASP A 143 0.29 8.86 19.19
N GLU A 144 1.39 8.19 18.84
CA GLU A 144 2.76 8.63 19.08
C GLU A 144 3.20 9.69 18.06
N GLU A 145 3.00 9.44 16.77
CA GLU A 145 3.53 10.28 15.69
C GLU A 145 2.66 11.50 15.38
N LYS A 146 1.34 11.42 15.63
CA LYS A 146 0.32 12.46 15.38
C LYS A 146 0.49 13.14 14.01
N PRO A 147 0.49 12.36 12.93
CA PRO A 147 0.82 12.85 11.60
C PRO A 147 -0.13 13.99 11.17
N GLY A 148 0.44 15.06 10.62
CA GLY A 148 -0.32 16.25 10.22
C GLY A 148 -0.95 17.05 11.37
N GLY A 149 -0.65 16.72 12.63
CA GLY A 149 -1.19 17.41 13.81
C GLY A 149 -2.60 17.00 14.22
N TYR A 150 -3.14 15.92 13.66
CA TYR A 150 -4.47 15.40 13.98
C TYR A 150 -4.41 14.33 15.08
N ALA A 151 -5.43 14.30 15.95
CA ALA A 151 -5.51 13.31 17.02
C ALA A 151 -5.78 11.90 16.46
N THR A 152 -6.62 11.80 15.42
CA THR A 152 -6.93 10.53 14.74
C THR A 152 -6.91 10.69 13.23
N LEU A 153 -6.84 9.57 12.50
CA LEU A 153 -7.04 9.55 11.05
C LEU A 153 -8.44 10.04 10.67
N SER A 154 -9.46 9.72 11.47
CA SER A 154 -10.83 10.21 11.26
C SER A 154 -10.86 11.74 11.25
N ASP A 155 -10.20 12.39 12.22
CA ASP A 155 -10.19 13.86 12.30
C ASP A 155 -9.52 14.49 11.07
N MET A 156 -8.43 13.88 10.59
CA MET A 156 -7.76 14.31 9.37
C MET A 156 -8.67 14.17 8.14
N MET A 157 -9.37 13.03 8.04
CA MET A 157 -10.31 12.78 6.95
C MET A 157 -11.52 13.74 6.99
N ASP A 158 -12.06 14.01 8.18
CA ASP A 158 -13.15 14.97 8.39
C ASP A 158 -12.71 16.38 7.97
N ALA A 159 -11.49 16.80 8.32
CA ALA A 159 -10.94 18.08 7.89
C ALA A 159 -10.76 18.16 6.35
N LEU A 160 -10.27 17.09 5.71
CA LEU A 160 -10.17 17.02 4.25
C LEU A 160 -11.55 17.09 3.58
N ARG A 161 -12.55 16.36 4.10
CA ARG A 161 -13.94 16.41 3.62
C ARG A 161 -14.47 17.83 3.68
N ASP A 162 -14.33 18.49 4.83
CA ASP A 162 -14.89 19.82 5.05
C ASP A 162 -14.21 20.85 4.14
N PHE A 163 -12.88 20.74 3.96
CA PHE A 163 -12.15 21.54 2.99
C PHE A 163 -12.67 21.32 1.55
N HIS A 164 -12.85 20.06 1.14
CA HIS A 164 -13.30 19.69 -0.20
C HIS A 164 -14.71 20.22 -0.50
N ILE A 165 -15.66 19.96 0.41
CA ILE A 165 -17.07 20.32 0.24
C ILE A 165 -17.28 21.83 0.37
N ASN A 166 -16.77 22.45 1.44
CA ASN A 166 -16.98 23.89 1.68
C ASN A 166 -16.19 24.74 0.70
N GLY A 167 -15.00 24.29 0.31
CA GLY A 167 -14.20 24.91 -0.74
C GLY A 167 -14.74 24.70 -2.16
N LYS A 168 -15.74 23.82 -2.33
CA LYS A 168 -16.31 23.40 -3.62
C LYS A 168 -15.24 23.00 -4.63
N LYS A 169 -14.26 22.23 -4.17
CA LYS A 169 -13.15 21.77 -5.01
C LYS A 169 -13.54 20.46 -5.70
N PRO A 170 -13.27 20.29 -7.01
CA PRO A 170 -13.49 19.01 -7.67
C PRO A 170 -12.55 17.93 -7.15
N ASP A 171 -11.34 18.32 -6.72
CA ASP A 171 -10.29 17.46 -6.19
C ASP A 171 -9.61 18.10 -4.96
N SER A 172 -9.22 17.30 -3.98
CA SER A 172 -8.47 17.75 -2.79
C SER A 172 -7.54 16.64 -2.30
N THR A 173 -6.39 17.02 -1.75
CA THR A 173 -5.37 16.07 -1.26
C THR A 173 -4.78 16.56 0.07
N THR A 174 -4.37 15.62 0.92
CA THR A 174 -3.54 15.92 2.09
C THR A 174 -2.09 16.25 1.74
N HIS A 175 -1.68 15.98 0.50
CA HIS A 175 -0.29 15.76 0.10
C HIS A 175 0.35 14.61 0.89
N SER A 176 1.61 14.32 0.59
CA SER A 176 2.38 13.26 1.26
C SER A 176 2.60 13.58 2.73
N ILE A 177 2.10 12.71 3.60
CA ILE A 177 2.24 12.75 5.05
C ILE A 177 3.15 11.60 5.48
N SER A 178 4.13 11.89 6.33
CA SER A 178 5.02 10.87 6.88
C SER A 178 4.41 10.19 8.09
N LEU A 179 4.58 8.87 8.18
CA LEU A 179 4.22 8.08 9.36
C LEU A 179 5.24 6.93 9.48
N ALA A 180 6.01 6.94 10.57
CA ALA A 180 7.20 6.10 10.73
C ALA A 180 8.20 6.27 9.55
N ASN A 181 8.59 5.15 8.91
CA ASN A 181 9.53 5.13 7.78
C ASN A 181 8.83 5.05 6.40
N LYS A 182 7.56 5.44 6.35
CA LYS A 182 6.68 5.37 5.17
C LYS A 182 5.91 6.69 5.03
N HIS A 183 5.19 6.82 3.92
CA HIS A 183 4.34 7.97 3.64
C HIS A 183 2.96 7.53 3.15
N PHE A 184 1.96 8.35 3.44
CA PHE A 184 0.63 8.20 2.87
C PHE A 184 0.09 9.51 2.29
N GLU A 185 -0.87 9.39 1.39
CA GLU A 185 -1.61 10.52 0.83
C GLU A 185 -3.10 10.14 0.74
N ILE A 186 -3.98 11.07 1.09
CA ILE A 186 -5.43 10.92 0.92
C ILE A 186 -5.92 11.93 -0.09
N GLU A 187 -6.60 11.44 -1.11
CA GLU A 187 -7.26 12.24 -2.14
C GLU A 187 -8.78 12.07 -2.05
N ALA A 188 -9.49 13.17 -2.29
CA ALA A 188 -10.95 13.20 -2.44
C ALA A 188 -11.31 13.88 -3.76
N THR A 189 -12.14 13.21 -4.57
CA THR A 189 -12.63 13.72 -5.85
C THR A 189 -14.15 13.64 -5.89
N THR A 190 -14.83 14.72 -6.30
CA THR A 190 -16.27 14.70 -6.57
C THR A 190 -16.53 14.10 -7.96
N ASN A 191 -17.47 13.15 -8.04
CA ASN A 191 -17.91 12.55 -9.30
C ASN A 191 -19.45 12.48 -9.38
N ALA A 192 -19.99 11.94 -10.49
CA ALA A 192 -21.43 11.84 -10.70
C ALA A 192 -22.16 10.97 -9.65
N ASN A 193 -21.44 10.11 -8.94
CA ASN A 193 -21.97 9.15 -7.96
C ASN A 193 -21.68 9.55 -6.50
N GLY A 194 -21.15 10.75 -6.25
CA GLY A 194 -20.76 11.23 -4.92
C GLY A 194 -19.27 11.57 -4.86
N TYR A 195 -18.54 10.93 -3.94
CA TYR A 195 -17.12 11.20 -3.73
C TYR A 195 -16.28 9.93 -3.80
N LEU A 196 -15.23 9.98 -4.61
CA LEU A 196 -14.18 8.97 -4.65
C LEU A 196 -13.07 9.37 -3.68
N TRP A 197 -12.79 8.48 -2.73
CA TRP A 197 -11.71 8.60 -1.78
C TRP A 197 -10.59 7.67 -2.18
N LYS A 198 -9.36 8.16 -2.22
CA LYS A 198 -8.17 7.32 -2.45
C LYS A 198 -7.19 7.50 -1.31
N LEU A 199 -6.72 6.40 -0.76
CA LEU A 199 -5.58 6.35 0.14
C LEU A 199 -4.43 5.65 -0.58
N LEU A 200 -3.28 6.32 -0.62
CA LEU A 200 -2.04 5.83 -1.20
C LEU A 200 -1.05 5.62 -0.06
N VAL A 201 -0.46 4.44 0.06
CA VAL A 201 0.61 4.13 1.04
C VAL A 201 1.83 3.63 0.30
N ALA A 202 2.96 4.29 0.52
CA ALA A 202 4.25 3.95 -0.06
C ALA A 202 5.36 4.13 0.98
N ARG A 203 6.55 3.65 0.63
CA ARG A 203 7.75 3.92 1.42
C ARG A 203 8.36 5.28 1.09
#